data_AF-A0A816GQM4-F1
#
_entry.id   AF-A0A816GQM4-F1
#
_cell.length_a   1.000
_cell.length_b   1.000
_cell.length_c   1.000
_cell.angle_alpha   90.00
_cell.angle_beta   90.00
_cell.angle_gamma   90.00
#
_symmetry.space_group_name_H-M   'P 1'
#
loop_
_entity.id
_entity.type
_entity.pdbx_description
1 polymer ?
#
loop_
_entity_poly.entity_id
_entity_poly.type
_entity_poly.pdbx_seq_one_letter_code
_entity_poly.pdbx_strand_id
1 'polypeptide(L)'
;MAEGDYNIPSQSGCDNRMQQPEQQGSALVNEEELASKTLYIQSKRFYLDVKQNRRGRFLKIAEVSSGGRKSRILMSMNIASELRDHLQTFDAYIHTLDEQSNNNEELRSAVILRDDRKYYLDLKENERGRFLRISMVGINTPRTQIAIPAQGVEEFSSLLTSLIEEFGNEDDH
;
A
#
# COMPACT_ATOMS: atom_id res chain seq x y z
N MET A 1 -56.21 32.27 45.25
CA MET A 1 -55.24 33.32 44.82
C MET A 1 -53.85 32.72 45.01
N ALA A 2 -53.02 32.38 44.02
CA ALA A 2 -53.11 32.43 42.57
C ALA A 2 -52.34 31.21 42.01
N GLU A 3 -52.87 30.63 40.92
CA GLU A 3 -52.25 29.64 40.06
C GLU A 3 -51.31 30.30 39.05
N GLY A 4 -50.43 29.53 38.40
CA GLY A 4 -49.64 30.02 37.27
C GLY A 4 -48.56 29.05 36.81
N ASP A 5 -48.97 27.87 36.36
CA ASP A 5 -48.15 26.88 35.65
C ASP A 5 -47.49 27.47 34.40
N TYR A 6 -46.19 27.24 34.23
CA TYR A 6 -45.51 27.46 32.95
C TYR A 6 -45.33 26.14 32.21
N ASN A 7 -45.96 26.15 31.03
CA ASN A 7 -46.14 25.10 30.05
C ASN A 7 -44.83 24.64 29.37
N ILE A 8 -44.76 23.35 29.09
CA ILE A 8 -43.73 22.65 28.29
C ILE A 8 -44.04 22.84 26.79
N PRO A 9 -43.03 22.80 25.90
CA PRO A 9 -43.21 22.03 24.68
C PRO A 9 -42.13 20.98 24.49
N SER A 10 -42.62 19.75 24.38
CA SER A 10 -41.95 18.55 23.90
C SER A 10 -41.81 18.59 22.38
N GLN A 11 -40.61 18.34 21.87
CA GLN A 11 -40.35 17.72 20.56
C GLN A 11 -39.14 16.78 20.77
N SER A 12 -39.23 15.45 20.70
CA SER A 12 -39.60 14.57 19.57
C SER A 12 -38.54 14.51 18.47
N GLY A 13 -37.88 13.35 18.38
CA GLY A 13 -37.16 12.85 17.19
C GLY A 13 -35.77 13.46 17.01
N CYS A 14 -34.76 12.77 16.50
CA CYS A 14 -34.66 11.46 15.88
C CYS A 14 -33.17 11.11 15.79
N ASP A 15 -32.89 9.81 15.79
CA ASP A 15 -31.65 9.23 15.28
C ASP A 15 -31.17 9.94 14.00
N ASN A 16 -29.94 10.43 14.04
CA ASN A 16 -28.97 10.26 12.96
C ASN A 16 -27.61 10.71 13.47
N ARG A 17 -26.87 9.76 14.07
CA ARG A 17 -25.41 9.82 14.04
C ARG A 17 -25.02 9.70 12.58
N MET A 18 -24.98 10.85 11.91
CA MET A 18 -24.49 11.00 10.56
C MET A 18 -23.12 10.34 10.52
N GLN A 19 -23.08 9.19 9.84
CA GLN A 19 -21.87 8.65 9.25
C GLN A 19 -21.18 9.83 8.57
N GLN A 20 -19.98 10.15 9.04
CA GLN A 20 -19.08 11.00 8.30
C GLN A 20 -19.01 10.40 6.90
N PRO A 21 -19.38 11.14 5.84
CA PRO A 21 -18.97 10.72 4.52
C PRO A 21 -17.45 10.80 4.55
N GLU A 22 -16.75 9.66 4.47
CA GLU A 22 -15.38 9.60 3.95
C GLU A 22 -15.42 9.98 2.44
N GLN A 23 -15.99 11.13 2.12
CA GLN A 23 -15.81 11.78 0.84
C GLN A 23 -14.48 12.52 0.90
N GLN A 24 -13.40 11.75 0.88
CA GLN A 24 -12.14 12.23 0.32
C GLN A 24 -12.27 12.17 -1.21
N GLY A 25 -13.23 12.93 -1.73
CA GLY A 25 -13.52 13.10 -3.14
C GLY A 25 -13.30 14.55 -3.52
N SER A 26 -12.04 15.00 -3.53
CA SER A 26 -11.70 16.31 -4.10
C SER A 26 -10.21 16.40 -4.45
N ALA A 27 -9.88 15.82 -5.61
CA ALA A 27 -8.71 16.01 -6.48
C ALA A 27 -8.50 14.64 -7.14
N LEU A 28 -9.01 14.35 -8.33
CA LEU A 28 -8.36 14.70 -9.59
C LEU A 28 -9.30 14.29 -10.72
N VAL A 29 -9.75 15.24 -11.54
CA VAL A 29 -10.53 14.96 -12.77
C VAL A 29 -9.62 14.39 -13.89
N ASN A 30 -8.48 13.79 -13.55
CA ASN A 30 -7.48 13.30 -14.51
C ASN A 30 -6.77 12.02 -14.05
N GLU A 31 -7.30 11.29 -13.06
CA GLU A 31 -6.79 9.96 -12.71
C GLU A 31 -7.85 8.91 -13.07
N GLU A 32 -7.56 8.12 -14.10
CA GLU A 32 -8.34 6.95 -14.45
C GLU A 32 -7.80 5.74 -13.71
N GLU A 33 -8.68 4.94 -13.09
CA GLU A 33 -8.30 3.68 -12.48
C GLU A 33 -8.47 2.56 -13.51
N LEU A 34 -7.35 1.91 -13.87
CA LEU A 34 -7.33 0.83 -14.86
C LEU A 34 -7.57 -0.54 -14.21
N ALA A 35 -7.00 -0.74 -13.02
CA ALA A 35 -7.22 -1.93 -12.21
C ALA A 35 -7.06 -1.63 -10.73
N SER A 36 -7.82 -2.32 -9.89
CA SER A 36 -7.61 -2.38 -8.45
C SER A 36 -7.66 -3.84 -7.99
N LYS A 37 -6.65 -4.24 -7.21
CA LYS A 37 -6.55 -5.57 -6.61
C LYS A 37 -6.29 -5.42 -5.13
N THR A 38 -6.86 -6.32 -4.35
CA THR A 38 -6.69 -6.35 -2.89
C THR A 38 -6.04 -7.66 -2.47
N LEU A 39 -4.98 -7.58 -1.66
CA LEU A 39 -4.36 -8.72 -1.01
C LEU A 39 -4.54 -8.66 0.51
N TYR A 40 -4.78 -9.81 1.11
CA TYR A 40 -4.89 -9.98 2.55
C TYR A 40 -3.74 -10.83 3.01
N ILE A 41 -2.79 -10.23 3.76
CA ILE A 41 -1.60 -10.93 4.23
C ILE A 41 -1.54 -10.74 5.75
N GLN A 42 -1.69 -11.84 6.49
CA GLN A 42 -1.83 -11.83 7.96
C GLN A 42 -2.95 -10.87 8.40
N SER A 43 -2.62 -9.89 9.24
CA SER A 43 -3.52 -8.87 9.77
C SER A 43 -3.50 -7.56 8.95
N LYS A 44 -2.86 -7.58 7.78
CA LYS A 44 -2.70 -6.42 6.89
C LYS A 44 -3.48 -6.60 5.61
N ARG A 45 -3.94 -5.46 5.07
CA ARG A 45 -4.59 -5.38 3.76
C ARG A 45 -3.77 -4.51 2.84
N PHE A 46 -3.51 -4.99 1.64
CA PHE A 46 -2.79 -4.27 0.61
C PHE A 46 -3.72 -3.98 -0.55
N TYR A 47 -3.74 -2.72 -1.01
CA TYR A 47 -4.43 -2.30 -2.22
C TYR A 47 -3.38 -1.96 -3.27
N LEU A 48 -3.49 -2.59 -4.43
CA LEU A 48 -2.63 -2.35 -5.59
C LEU A 48 -3.51 -1.79 -6.69
N ASP A 49 -3.40 -0.49 -6.91
CA ASP A 49 -4.20 0.23 -7.90
C ASP A 49 -3.31 0.68 -9.06
N VAL A 50 -3.59 0.19 -10.26
CA VAL A 50 -2.99 0.72 -11.49
C VAL A 50 -3.85 1.88 -11.96
N LYS A 51 -3.24 3.05 -12.08
CA LYS A 51 -3.91 4.29 -12.47
C LYS A 51 -3.17 4.95 -13.62
N GLN A 52 -3.88 5.76 -14.39
CA GLN A 52 -3.34 6.54 -15.49
C GLN A 52 -3.69 8.02 -15.30
N ASN A 53 -2.71 8.88 -15.56
CA ASN A 53 -2.93 10.32 -15.65
C ASN A 53 -2.23 10.87 -16.90
N ARG A 54 -2.26 12.20 -17.07
CA ARG A 54 -1.63 12.87 -18.23
C ARG A 54 -0.12 12.63 -18.34
N ARG A 55 0.55 12.17 -17.28
CA ARG A 55 1.99 11.86 -17.25
C ARG A 55 2.29 10.40 -17.55
N GLY A 56 1.28 9.56 -17.74
CA GLY A 56 1.42 8.11 -17.99
C GLY A 56 0.80 7.24 -16.90
N ARG A 57 1.04 5.94 -17.02
CA ARG A 57 0.57 4.91 -16.09
C ARG A 57 1.48 4.78 -14.87
N PHE A 58 0.85 4.54 -13.71
CA PHE A 58 1.56 4.35 -12.45
C PHE A 58 0.82 3.38 -11.54
N LEU A 59 1.58 2.75 -10.65
CA LEU A 59 1.09 1.85 -9.62
C LEU A 59 1.05 2.57 -8.26
N LYS A 60 -0.07 2.44 -7.57
CA LYS A 60 -0.29 2.92 -6.20
C LYS A 60 -0.48 1.73 -5.28
N ILE A 61 0.45 1.54 -4.34
CA ILE A 61 0.37 0.48 -3.34
C ILE A 61 0.02 1.11 -2.00
N ALA A 62 -1.04 0.61 -1.36
CA ALA A 62 -1.45 1.04 -0.02
C ALA A 62 -1.44 -0.14 0.95
N GLU A 63 -0.85 0.05 2.12
CA GLU A 63 -0.94 -0.86 3.25
C GLU A 63 -1.93 -0.29 4.27
N VAL A 64 -2.85 -1.12 4.74
CA VAL A 64 -3.68 -0.87 5.92
C VAL A 64 -3.34 -1.90 6.97
N SER A 65 -2.70 -1.44 8.04
CA SER A 65 -2.38 -2.27 9.20
C SER A 65 -3.62 -2.53 10.08
N SER A 66 -3.54 -3.53 10.95
CA SER A 66 -4.62 -3.87 11.90
C SER A 66 -5.03 -2.73 12.83
N GLY A 67 -4.11 -1.80 13.13
CA GLY A 67 -4.39 -0.60 13.92
C GLY A 67 -5.01 0.55 13.12
N GLY A 68 -5.45 0.33 11.88
CA GLY A 68 -6.06 1.34 11.02
C GLY A 68 -5.07 2.33 10.40
N ARG A 69 -3.78 2.27 10.75
CA ARG A 69 -2.73 3.09 10.13
C ARG A 69 -2.61 2.71 8.65
N LYS A 70 -2.78 3.71 7.78
CA LYS A 70 -2.63 3.61 6.33
C LYS A 70 -1.27 4.17 5.91
N SER A 71 -0.56 3.45 5.05
CA SER A 71 0.68 3.91 4.41
C SER A 71 0.57 3.68 2.91
N ARG A 72 1.16 4.55 2.09
CA ARG A 72 1.08 4.41 0.62
C ARG A 72 2.42 4.73 -0.02
N ILE A 73 2.71 4.04 -1.11
CA ILE A 73 3.82 4.34 -2.02
C ILE A 73 3.28 4.41 -3.45
N LEU A 74 3.91 5.24 -4.29
CA LEU A 74 3.54 5.40 -5.69
C LEU A 74 4.79 5.21 -6.53
N MET A 75 4.67 4.47 -7.64
CA MET A 75 5.78 4.20 -8.56
C MET A 75 5.28 4.11 -10.00
N SER A 76 6.14 4.41 -10.96
CA SER A 76 5.88 4.17 -12.38
C SER A 76 5.91 2.66 -12.70
N MET A 77 5.34 2.27 -13.84
CA MET A 77 5.25 0.85 -14.21
C MET A 77 6.64 0.19 -14.41
N ASN A 78 7.63 0.93 -14.91
CA ASN A 78 9.01 0.44 -15.02
C ASN A 78 9.63 0.10 -13.64
N ILE A 79 9.40 0.92 -12.62
CA ILE A 79 9.84 0.66 -11.25
C ILE A 79 9.09 -0.54 -10.67
N ALA A 80 7.80 -0.69 -11.00
CA ALA A 80 7.04 -1.86 -10.59
C ALA A 80 7.62 -3.16 -11.18
N SER A 81 8.11 -3.14 -12.43
CA SER A 81 8.85 -4.27 -13.03
C SER A 81 10.12 -4.61 -12.26
N GLU A 82 10.97 -3.62 -11.96
CA GLU A 82 12.19 -3.84 -11.16
C GLU A 82 11.87 -4.33 -9.74
N LEU A 83 10.80 -3.81 -9.14
CA LEU A 83 10.30 -4.27 -7.85
C LEU A 83 9.90 -5.75 -7.91
N ARG A 84 9.17 -6.16 -8.95
CA ARG A 84 8.76 -7.56 -9.16
C ARG A 84 9.96 -8.50 -9.26
N ASP A 85 10.99 -8.14 -10.02
CA ASP A 85 12.20 -8.96 -10.15
C ASP A 85 12.96 -9.09 -8.81
N HIS A 86 13.04 -8.00 -8.06
CA HIS A 86 13.60 -8.03 -6.71
C HIS A 86 12.76 -8.89 -5.76
N LEU A 87 11.42 -8.81 -5.82
CA LEU A 87 10.55 -9.64 -4.98
C LEU A 87 10.76 -11.13 -5.24
N GLN A 88 10.89 -11.55 -6.50
CA GLN A 88 11.22 -12.95 -6.84
C GLN A 88 12.58 -13.37 -6.27
N THR A 89 13.57 -12.47 -6.32
CA THR A 89 14.89 -12.73 -5.72
C THR A 89 14.80 -12.86 -4.20
N PHE A 90 14.01 -12.01 -3.54
CA PHE A 90 13.79 -12.07 -2.10
C PHE A 90 13.03 -13.33 -1.70
N ASP A 91 12.02 -13.73 -2.47
CA ASP A 91 11.23 -14.93 -2.25
C ASP A 91 12.09 -16.20 -2.26
N ALA A 92 12.90 -16.37 -3.31
CA ALA A 92 13.87 -17.46 -3.39
C ALA A 92 14.84 -17.45 -2.20
N TYR A 93 15.34 -16.28 -1.81
CA TYR A 93 16.22 -16.17 -0.65
C TYR A 93 15.51 -16.52 0.68
N ILE A 94 14.27 -16.08 0.86
CA ILE A 94 13.46 -16.40 2.04
C ILE A 94 13.29 -17.92 2.17
N HIS A 95 13.01 -18.62 1.07
CA HIS A 95 12.91 -20.08 1.04
C HIS A 95 14.23 -20.76 1.40
N THR A 96 15.36 -20.30 0.86
CA THR A 96 16.67 -20.87 1.21
C THR A 96 17.05 -20.66 2.69
N LEU A 97 16.63 -19.54 3.29
CA LEU A 97 16.88 -19.24 4.70
C LEU A 97 16.08 -20.16 5.64
N ASP A 98 14.87 -20.58 5.25
CA ASP A 98 14.09 -21.54 6.06
C ASP A 98 14.77 -22.91 6.13
N GLU A 99 15.56 -23.26 5.11
CA GLU A 99 16.31 -24.51 5.04
C GLU A 99 17.68 -24.43 5.76
N GLN A 100 18.26 -23.23 5.88
CA GLN A 100 19.61 -22.98 6.41
C GLN A 100 19.57 -22.13 7.69
N SER A 101 18.98 -22.68 8.75
CA SER A 101 18.65 -22.00 10.03
C SER A 101 19.81 -21.47 10.90
N ASN A 102 21.04 -21.30 10.40
CA ASN A 102 22.20 -21.10 11.26
C ASN A 102 23.19 -19.99 10.93
N ASN A 103 22.91 -19.08 9.99
CA ASN A 103 23.78 -17.94 9.78
C ASN A 103 23.02 -16.64 9.97
N ASN A 104 23.46 -15.86 10.96
CA ASN A 104 23.18 -14.42 11.13
C ASN A 104 23.79 -13.65 9.95
N GLU A 105 23.37 -13.97 8.73
CA GLU A 105 23.84 -13.35 7.51
C GLU A 105 23.01 -12.10 7.26
N GLU A 106 23.71 -11.03 6.90
CA GLU A 106 23.15 -9.70 6.63
C GLU A 106 21.90 -9.82 5.76
N LEU A 107 20.74 -9.47 6.33
CA LEU A 107 19.49 -9.54 5.61
C LEU A 107 19.61 -8.69 4.33
N ARG A 108 19.22 -9.28 3.19
CA ARG A 108 19.41 -8.67 1.88
C ARG A 108 18.73 -7.31 1.78
N SER A 109 19.40 -6.38 1.11
CA SER A 109 18.84 -5.08 0.75
C SER A 109 19.04 -4.81 -0.74
N ALA A 110 18.10 -4.08 -1.34
CA ALA A 110 18.17 -3.62 -2.71
C ALA A 110 17.70 -2.15 -2.78
N VAL A 111 18.19 -1.43 -3.79
CA VAL A 111 17.83 -0.03 -4.00
C VAL A 111 17.49 0.19 -5.47
N ILE A 112 16.31 0.75 -5.72
CA ILE A 112 15.88 1.20 -7.05
C ILE A 112 15.99 2.72 -7.10
N LEU A 113 16.70 3.23 -8.09
CA LEU A 113 16.92 4.67 -8.31
C LEU A 113 16.27 5.09 -9.62
N ARG A 114 15.31 6.02 -9.55
CA ARG A 114 14.71 6.66 -10.73
C ARG A 114 14.43 8.13 -10.44
N ASP A 115 14.92 8.99 -11.34
CA ASP A 115 14.76 10.44 -11.27
C ASP A 115 15.12 11.01 -9.88
N ASP A 116 14.12 11.58 -9.19
CA ASP A 116 14.20 12.18 -7.87
C ASP A 116 13.72 11.26 -6.74
N ARG A 117 13.50 9.97 -7.03
CA ARG A 117 12.96 8.99 -6.08
C ARG A 117 13.89 7.79 -5.89
N LYS A 118 14.03 7.40 -4.61
CA LYS A 118 14.76 6.22 -4.18
C LYS A 118 13.82 5.26 -3.48
N TYR A 119 13.83 4.00 -3.89
CA TYR A 119 13.09 2.94 -3.26
C TYR A 119 14.07 1.97 -2.61
N TYR A 120 13.99 1.83 -1.29
CA TYR A 120 14.80 0.90 -0.51
C TYR A 120 13.96 -0.33 -0.20
N LEU A 121 14.49 -1.50 -0.53
CA LEU A 121 13.88 -2.80 -0.23
C LEU A 121 14.78 -3.48 0.78
N ASP A 122 14.33 -3.61 2.03
CA ASP A 122 15.09 -4.24 3.10
C ASP A 122 14.34 -5.48 3.56
N LEU A 123 14.94 -6.66 3.42
CA LEU A 123 14.45 -7.84 4.15
C LEU A 123 14.82 -7.63 5.62
N LYS A 124 13.85 -7.77 6.52
CA LYS A 124 14.04 -7.57 7.96
C LYS A 124 13.43 -8.73 8.73
N GLU A 125 13.99 -9.02 9.89
CA GLU A 125 13.47 -10.01 10.82
C GLU A 125 13.16 -9.34 12.16
N ASN A 126 12.03 -9.70 12.76
CA ASN A 126 11.66 -9.29 14.11
C ASN A 126 11.00 -10.45 14.85
N GLU A 127 10.60 -10.24 16.10
CA GLU A 127 9.93 -11.26 16.93
C GLU A 127 8.63 -11.83 16.32
N ARG A 128 8.02 -11.13 15.36
CA ARG A 128 6.80 -11.59 14.65
C ARG A 128 7.13 -12.34 13.35
N GLY A 129 8.41 -12.46 13.01
CA GLY A 129 8.91 -13.12 11.81
C GLY A 129 9.57 -12.15 10.81
N ARG A 130 9.79 -12.67 9.60
CA ARG A 130 10.45 -11.96 8.50
C ARG A 130 9.45 -11.11 7.71
N PHE A 131 9.90 -9.94 7.26
CA PHE A 131 9.11 -9.03 6.43
C PHE A 131 10.00 -8.22 5.50
N LEU A 132 9.51 -7.94 4.30
CA LEU A 132 10.15 -7.05 3.36
C LEU A 132 9.61 -5.63 3.55
N ARG A 133 10.51 -4.70 3.87
CA ARG A 133 10.19 -3.28 4.01
C ARG A 133 10.52 -2.56 2.71
N ILE A 134 9.53 -1.91 2.10
CA ILE A 134 9.71 -1.07 0.93
C ILE A 134 9.53 0.38 1.35
N SER A 135 10.60 1.17 1.32
CA SER A 135 10.59 2.59 1.65
C SER A 135 10.78 3.45 0.41
N MET A 136 9.92 4.43 0.20
CA MET A 136 10.06 5.46 -0.84
C MET A 136 10.56 6.75 -0.20
N VAL A 137 11.62 7.33 -0.77
CA VAL A 137 12.17 8.64 -0.41
C VAL A 137 12.21 9.49 -1.67
N GLY A 138 11.47 10.59 -1.70
CA GLY A 138 11.62 11.62 -2.73
C GLY A 138 12.42 12.81 -2.20
N ILE A 139 12.92 13.67 -3.09
CA ILE A 139 13.72 14.86 -2.71
C ILE A 139 12.95 15.80 -1.77
N ASN A 140 11.66 16.04 -2.05
CA ASN A 140 10.82 16.97 -1.29
C ASN A 140 9.56 16.31 -0.70
N THR A 141 9.54 14.97 -0.64
CA THR A 141 8.38 14.23 -0.12
C THR A 141 8.75 13.49 1.16
N PRO A 142 7.85 13.43 2.15
CA PRO A 142 8.08 12.63 3.35
C PRO A 142 8.38 11.18 2.98
N ARG A 143 9.31 10.55 3.70
CA ARG A 143 9.57 9.12 3.56
C ARG A 143 8.31 8.33 3.91
N THR A 144 7.83 7.56 2.95
CA THR A 144 6.70 6.63 3.15
C THR A 144 7.21 5.20 3.02
N GLN A 145 6.58 4.27 3.72
CA GLN A 145 6.99 2.86 3.67
C GLN A 145 5.81 1.92 3.84
N ILE A 146 5.94 0.75 3.24
CA ILE A 146 5.08 -0.42 3.48
C ILE A 146 5.94 -1.59 3.95
N ALA A 147 5.32 -2.55 4.62
CA ALA A 147 5.97 -3.75 5.13
C ALA A 147 5.14 -4.99 4.82
N ILE A 148 5.63 -5.78 3.86
CA ILE A 148 5.01 -7.00 3.36
C ILE A 148 5.54 -8.18 4.18
N PRO A 149 4.69 -8.95 4.89
CA PRO A 149 5.13 -10.18 5.56
C PRO A 149 5.76 -11.16 4.57
N ALA A 150 6.83 -11.85 4.95
CA ALA A 150 7.57 -12.78 4.08
C ALA A 150 6.65 -13.82 3.42
N GLN A 151 5.69 -14.35 4.19
CA GLN A 151 4.68 -15.31 3.73
C GLN A 151 3.77 -14.85 2.58
N GLY A 152 3.73 -13.55 2.28
CA GLY A 152 2.93 -13.01 1.18
C GLY A 152 3.76 -12.38 0.07
N VAL A 153 5.08 -12.57 0.07
CA VAL A 153 5.97 -12.04 -0.98
C VAL A 153 5.68 -12.73 -2.32
N GLU A 154 5.50 -14.05 -2.34
CA GLU A 154 5.11 -14.83 -3.52
C GLU A 154 3.79 -14.32 -4.13
N GLU A 155 2.72 -14.23 -3.32
CA GLU A 155 1.41 -13.73 -3.76
C GLU A 155 1.50 -12.29 -4.28
N PHE A 156 2.27 -11.43 -3.60
CA PHE A 156 2.46 -10.04 -4.01
C PHE A 156 3.21 -9.95 -5.35
N SER A 157 4.23 -10.78 -5.54
CA SER A 157 5.01 -10.88 -6.78
C SER A 157 4.17 -11.39 -7.95
N SER A 158 3.37 -12.43 -7.72
CA SER A 158 2.43 -12.98 -8.71
C SER A 158 1.37 -11.95 -9.12
N LEU A 159 0.81 -11.22 -8.14
CA LEU A 159 -0.15 -10.17 -8.43
C LEU A 159 0.47 -9.01 -9.22
N LEU A 160 1.66 -8.55 -8.81
CA LEU A 160 2.40 -7.53 -9.57
C LEU A 160 2.68 -8.00 -10.99
N THR A 161 3.07 -9.27 -11.16
CA THR A 161 3.32 -9.85 -12.47
C THR A 161 2.11 -9.72 -13.38
N SER A 162 0.94 -10.15 -12.90
CA SER A 162 -0.32 -10.02 -13.64
C SER A 162 -0.64 -8.56 -13.99
N LEU A 163 -0.47 -7.62 -13.06
CA LEU A 163 -0.72 -6.20 -13.31
C LEU A 163 0.26 -5.58 -14.30
N ILE A 164 1.52 -5.99 -14.28
CA ILE A 164 2.54 -5.47 -15.20
C ILE A 164 2.37 -6.07 -16.60
N GLU A 165 2.01 -7.34 -16.72
CA GLU A 165 1.74 -7.96 -18.02
C GLU A 165 0.52 -7.33 -18.69
N GLU A 166 -0.51 -7.01 -17.91
CA GLU A 166 -1.75 -6.41 -18.43
C GLU A 166 -1.58 -4.90 -18.73
N PHE A 167 -0.88 -4.15 -17.87
CA PHE A 167 -0.84 -2.68 -17.93
C PHE A 167 0.56 -2.07 -18.09
N GLY A 168 1.63 -2.85 -18.15
CA GLY A 168 3.01 -2.37 -18.20
C GLY A 168 3.50 -1.92 -19.57
N ASN A 169 2.80 -2.28 -20.64
CA ASN A 169 3.12 -1.86 -22.00
C ASN A 169 2.53 -0.46 -22.25
N GLU A 170 3.27 0.58 -21.88
CA GLU A 170 3.29 1.83 -22.64
C GLU A 170 4.37 1.64 -23.69
N ASP A 171 4.01 1.07 -24.84
CA ASP A 171 4.85 1.20 -26.03
C ASP A 171 5.16 2.69 -26.18
N ASP A 172 6.44 3.02 -26.05
CA ASP A 172 7.00 4.31 -26.47
C ASP A 172 6.49 4.62 -27.88
N HIS A 173 5.60 5.59 -28.01
CA HIS A 173 5.25 6.24 -29.27
C HIS A 173 5.58 7.72 -29.17
#